data_AF-A0A831QU78-F1
#
_entry.id   AF-A0A831QU78-F1
#
_cell.length_a   1.000
_cell.length_b   1.000
_cell.length_c   1.000
_cell.angle_alpha   90.00
_cell.angle_beta   90.00
_cell.angle_gamma   90.00
#
_symmetry.space_group_name_H-M   'P 1'
#
loop_
_entity.id
_entity.type
_entity.pdbx_description
1 polymer ?
#
loop_
_entity_poly.entity_id
_entity_poly.type
_entity_poly.pdbx_seq_one_letter_code
_entity_poly.pdbx_strand_id
1 'polypeptide(L)'
;NTTVTENSVVGYIVGALETIDPDSGNTFTYTLASGDGTNDADNASFTIDGGDLKLAVSPDYESQSSYSIYINVNDGANEYQKTFQITITDVNEDLDNDGIANDSDSCPDTPTGESVDSNGCSDSQKDSDGDGVNDAEDAFPNNPNEDTDSDGDGTGDNSDVYPNDPNEDTDSDGDGMGDNADAFPNDANEDTDSDGDGTGDNSDAFPNDANEDSDSDGDGMGDNADAFPNDANEDTDSDGDGTGDNSDAFPNDANEDGDSDGDGLGDNEDMDDDNDGLLDVDDSEPLNASTDMDGDGIIDPTDNCPSIANADQLDTDEDGEGDVCDTDDDGDGVADSQDAFPLDGTEDTDTDGDGIGNNADTDDDNDGVLDMDDAFPLDTDESTDTDGDGIGNNADTDDDGDGVPDTEDAFPLDDSEGSDADNDGIGDNADWDDDNDGVVDVSDAFPTEGKPKLVPAQAFTPNGDGNNDSWVIPGIDNYPNNRVSVFNRWGNLVFEAKGYANDWDGFYKQNSERLPQGSYLYVIDLGEGGAPLRNWIFINY
;
A
#
# COMPACT_ATOMS: atom_id res chain seq x y z
N ASN A 1 -25.39 -26.03 67.74
CA ASN A 1 -24.62 -25.56 66.58
C ASN A 1 -25.60 -25.39 65.43
N THR A 2 -25.55 -24.28 64.70
CA THR A 2 -26.50 -23.95 63.61
C THR A 2 -25.76 -23.60 62.32
N THR A 3 -24.48 -23.99 62.21
CA THR A 3 -23.67 -23.79 61.02
C THR A 3 -23.03 -25.11 60.63
N VAL A 4 -22.99 -25.39 59.34
CA VAL A 4 -22.28 -26.54 58.78
C VAL A 4 -21.54 -26.09 57.53
N THR A 5 -20.35 -26.63 57.30
CA THR A 5 -19.58 -26.33 56.10
C THR A 5 -20.15 -27.08 54.93
N GLU A 6 -20.13 -26.49 53.74
CA GLU A 6 -20.53 -27.21 52.54
C GLU A 6 -19.66 -28.43 52.27
N ASN A 7 -20.09 -29.28 51.33
CA ASN A 7 -19.42 -30.55 51.02
C ASN A 7 -19.32 -31.52 52.23
N SER A 8 -19.97 -31.20 53.35
CA SER A 8 -20.07 -32.08 54.51
C SER A 8 -20.87 -33.33 54.17
N VAL A 9 -20.25 -34.49 54.40
CA VAL A 9 -20.82 -35.79 54.04
C VAL A 9 -22.19 -36.07 54.69
N VAL A 10 -23.03 -36.82 53.99
CA VAL A 10 -24.31 -37.33 54.52
C VAL A 10 -24.09 -38.06 55.84
N GLY A 11 -24.91 -37.76 56.85
CA GLY A 11 -24.81 -38.29 58.20
C GLY A 11 -23.95 -37.46 59.16
N TYR A 12 -23.29 -36.39 58.68
CA TYR A 12 -22.58 -35.44 59.52
C TYR A 12 -23.51 -34.84 60.58
N ILE A 13 -23.06 -34.80 61.84
CA ILE A 13 -23.84 -34.26 62.96
C ILE A 13 -23.72 -32.74 62.96
N VAL A 14 -24.79 -32.06 62.54
CA VAL A 14 -24.91 -30.60 62.53
C VAL A 14 -24.93 -30.07 63.97
N GLY A 15 -25.62 -30.78 64.87
CA GLY A 15 -25.62 -30.48 66.30
C GLY A 15 -26.54 -31.40 67.10
N ALA A 16 -26.37 -31.39 68.43
CA ALA A 16 -27.25 -32.09 69.35
C ALA A 16 -28.47 -31.22 69.72
N LEU A 17 -29.64 -31.85 69.75
CA LEU A 17 -30.91 -31.30 70.19
C LEU A 17 -31.07 -31.50 71.69
N GLU A 18 -31.26 -30.40 72.41
CA GLU A 18 -31.46 -30.40 73.85
C GLU A 18 -32.77 -29.70 74.21
N THR A 19 -33.45 -30.23 75.24
CA THR A 19 -34.72 -29.72 75.75
C THR A 19 -34.60 -29.48 77.25
N ILE A 20 -35.18 -28.38 77.72
CA ILE A 20 -35.28 -28.07 79.16
C ILE A 20 -36.71 -28.34 79.59
N ASP A 21 -36.89 -29.32 80.48
CA ASP A 21 -38.18 -29.74 81.01
C ASP A 21 -38.20 -29.56 82.55
N PRO A 22 -39.23 -28.94 83.13
CA PRO A 22 -39.41 -28.85 84.57
C PRO A 22 -39.52 -30.20 85.30
N ASP A 23 -39.95 -31.27 84.63
CA ASP A 23 -40.13 -32.60 85.21
C ASP A 23 -38.86 -33.47 85.09
N SER A 24 -38.41 -34.08 86.20
CA SER A 24 -37.19 -34.89 86.22
C SER A 24 -37.44 -36.34 85.81
N GLY A 25 -36.71 -36.83 84.79
CA GLY A 25 -36.69 -38.24 84.41
C GLY A 25 -37.49 -38.60 83.15
N ASN A 26 -37.91 -37.61 82.36
CA ASN A 26 -38.56 -37.82 81.08
C ASN A 26 -37.56 -38.27 80.00
N THR A 27 -38.03 -39.05 79.03
CA THR A 27 -37.30 -39.41 77.82
C THR A 27 -37.86 -38.58 76.67
N PHE A 28 -37.00 -37.81 76.01
CA PHE A 28 -37.41 -36.95 74.89
C PHE A 28 -37.27 -37.67 73.56
N THR A 29 -38.29 -37.54 72.71
CA THR A 29 -38.26 -38.00 71.32
C THR A 29 -38.33 -36.78 70.40
N TYR A 30 -37.35 -36.65 69.51
CA TYR A 30 -37.26 -35.57 68.54
C TYR A 30 -37.68 -36.06 67.16
N THR A 31 -38.49 -35.28 66.45
CA THR A 31 -38.90 -35.57 65.06
C THR A 31 -38.92 -34.30 64.22
N LEU A 32 -38.73 -34.44 62.91
CA LEU A 32 -39.02 -33.37 61.96
C LEU A 32 -40.54 -33.27 61.79
N ALA A 33 -41.09 -32.08 62.00
CA ALA A 33 -42.53 -31.83 61.96
C ALA A 33 -42.95 -31.14 60.67
N SER A 34 -44.15 -31.45 60.18
CA SER A 34 -44.77 -30.69 59.10
C SER A 34 -45.18 -29.31 59.61
N GLY A 35 -44.72 -28.29 58.92
CA GLY A 35 -44.93 -26.89 59.21
C GLY A 35 -45.89 -26.23 58.22
N ASP A 36 -45.62 -24.96 57.88
CA ASP A 36 -46.43 -24.16 56.97
C ASP A 36 -45.91 -24.11 55.52
N GLY A 37 -44.85 -24.87 55.22
CA GLY A 37 -44.17 -24.92 53.93
C GLY A 37 -43.01 -23.93 53.82
N THR A 38 -42.85 -22.99 54.76
CA THR A 38 -41.69 -22.09 54.80
C THR A 38 -40.74 -22.42 55.94
N ASN A 39 -41.29 -22.77 57.10
CA ASN A 39 -40.50 -23.06 58.28
C ASN A 39 -39.96 -24.49 58.32
N ASP A 40 -40.46 -25.37 57.45
CA ASP A 40 -40.11 -26.78 57.30
C ASP A 40 -39.67 -27.16 55.88
N ALA A 41 -39.44 -26.16 55.03
CA ALA A 41 -39.11 -26.32 53.60
C ALA A 41 -37.96 -27.31 53.38
N ASP A 42 -36.99 -27.32 54.29
CA ASP A 42 -35.75 -28.05 54.16
C ASP A 42 -35.66 -29.29 55.03
N ASN A 43 -36.78 -29.71 55.65
CA ASN A 43 -36.79 -30.90 56.49
C ASN A 43 -36.23 -32.15 55.79
N ALA A 44 -36.44 -32.27 54.46
CA ALA A 44 -35.93 -33.40 53.69
C ALA A 44 -34.39 -33.47 53.62
N SER A 45 -33.70 -32.34 53.84
CA SER A 45 -32.24 -32.26 53.85
C SER A 45 -31.60 -32.74 55.15
N PHE A 46 -32.41 -33.10 56.15
CA PHE A 46 -31.94 -33.51 57.49
C PHE A 46 -32.61 -34.79 57.98
N THR A 47 -31.95 -35.47 58.91
CA THR A 47 -32.51 -36.57 59.69
C THR A 47 -32.22 -36.35 61.17
N ILE A 48 -33.02 -36.97 62.03
CA ILE A 48 -32.80 -36.97 63.48
C ILE A 48 -32.59 -38.40 63.94
N ASP A 49 -31.48 -38.65 64.62
CA ASP A 49 -31.13 -39.94 65.19
C ASP A 49 -30.88 -39.79 66.69
N GLY A 50 -31.85 -40.24 67.49
CA GLY A 50 -31.89 -39.97 68.93
C GLY A 50 -32.01 -38.47 69.21
N GLY A 51 -30.91 -37.87 69.67
CA GLY A 51 -30.81 -36.43 69.92
C GLY A 51 -29.98 -35.67 68.89
N ASP A 52 -29.37 -36.33 67.91
CA ASP A 52 -28.49 -35.66 66.95
C ASP A 52 -29.25 -35.27 65.67
N LEU A 53 -29.13 -34.01 65.28
CA LEU A 53 -29.53 -33.53 63.96
C LEU A 53 -28.40 -33.81 62.97
N LYS A 54 -28.70 -34.55 61.91
CA LYS A 54 -27.73 -35.00 60.90
C LYS A 54 -28.12 -34.57 59.50
N LEU A 55 -27.14 -34.36 58.64
CA LEU A 55 -27.36 -34.11 57.22
C LEU A 55 -27.91 -35.37 56.51
N ALA A 56 -28.95 -35.20 55.70
CA ALA A 56 -29.49 -36.24 54.81
C ALA A 56 -28.94 -36.12 53.38
N VAL A 57 -28.54 -34.91 53.00
CA VAL A 57 -27.88 -34.56 51.73
C VAL A 57 -26.63 -33.75 52.04
N SER A 58 -25.63 -33.81 51.16
CA SER A 58 -24.49 -32.90 51.26
C SER A 58 -24.95 -31.49 50.88
N PRO A 59 -24.72 -30.46 51.71
CA PRO A 59 -24.99 -29.08 51.35
C PRO A 59 -23.98 -28.57 50.33
N ASP A 60 -24.45 -27.67 49.48
CA ASP A 60 -23.75 -26.95 48.41
C ASP A 60 -24.17 -25.48 48.60
N TYR A 61 -23.20 -24.61 48.85
CA TYR A 61 -23.44 -23.23 49.27
C TYR A 61 -24.07 -22.41 48.14
N GLU A 62 -23.59 -22.60 46.91
CA GLU A 62 -24.03 -21.93 45.68
C GLU A 62 -25.49 -22.24 45.38
N SER A 63 -25.92 -23.47 45.71
CA SER A 63 -27.29 -23.93 45.57
C SER A 63 -28.21 -23.38 46.66
N GLN A 64 -27.80 -23.50 47.93
CA GLN A 64 -28.58 -23.03 49.07
C GLN A 64 -27.73 -22.79 50.33
N SER A 65 -27.46 -21.52 50.63
CA SER A 65 -26.64 -21.11 51.78
C SER A 65 -27.35 -21.11 53.15
N SER A 66 -28.68 -21.36 53.19
CA SER A 66 -29.44 -21.43 54.45
C SER A 66 -30.65 -22.35 54.35
N TYR A 67 -30.82 -23.20 55.36
CA TYR A 67 -31.91 -24.17 55.46
C TYR A 67 -32.80 -23.89 56.68
N SER A 68 -34.12 -23.95 56.48
CA SER A 68 -35.15 -23.85 57.50
C SER A 68 -35.76 -25.21 57.83
N ILE A 69 -35.56 -25.68 59.06
CA ILE A 69 -36.14 -26.94 59.55
C ILE A 69 -37.08 -26.71 60.73
N TYR A 70 -38.11 -27.55 60.82
CA TYR A 70 -39.09 -27.49 61.89
C TYR A 70 -39.04 -28.76 62.73
N ILE A 71 -38.63 -28.61 63.99
CA ILE A 71 -38.39 -29.73 64.90
C ILE A 71 -39.47 -29.76 65.97
N ASN A 72 -39.98 -30.96 66.22
CA ASN A 72 -40.86 -31.29 67.34
C ASN A 72 -40.11 -32.09 68.39
N VAL A 73 -40.36 -31.80 69.66
CA VAL A 73 -39.96 -32.64 70.80
C VAL A 73 -41.19 -33.06 71.60
N ASN A 74 -41.22 -34.34 71.98
CA ASN A 74 -42.29 -34.93 72.79
C ASN A 74 -41.69 -35.64 74.03
N ASP A 75 -42.23 -35.36 75.21
CA ASP A 75 -41.81 -35.91 76.53
C ASP A 75 -42.58 -37.18 76.94
N GLY A 76 -43.49 -37.65 76.08
CA GLY A 76 -44.46 -38.72 76.32
C GLY A 76 -45.88 -38.24 76.64
N ALA A 77 -46.08 -36.94 76.88
CA ALA A 77 -47.36 -36.31 77.24
C ALA A 77 -47.63 -34.97 76.51
N ASN A 78 -46.63 -34.12 76.32
CA ASN A 78 -46.70 -32.80 75.71
C ASN A 78 -45.77 -32.70 74.50
N GLU A 79 -46.10 -31.78 73.60
CA GLU A 79 -45.33 -31.49 72.40
C GLU A 79 -44.92 -30.02 72.36
N TYR A 80 -43.69 -29.76 71.93
CA TYR A 80 -43.19 -28.43 71.63
C TYR A 80 -42.49 -28.43 70.28
N GLN A 81 -42.77 -27.41 69.47
CA GLN A 81 -42.23 -27.28 68.12
C GLN A 81 -41.48 -25.96 67.96
N LYS A 82 -40.38 -25.99 67.23
CA LYS A 82 -39.55 -24.82 66.97
C LYS A 82 -38.84 -24.92 65.63
N THR A 83 -38.77 -23.79 64.93
CA THR A 83 -37.98 -23.62 63.71
C THR A 83 -36.52 -23.33 64.04
N PHE A 84 -35.63 -23.95 63.28
CA PHE A 84 -34.19 -23.70 63.31
C PHE A 84 -33.73 -23.31 61.91
N GLN A 85 -32.81 -22.34 61.85
CA GLN A 85 -32.10 -21.97 60.63
C GLN A 85 -30.70 -22.55 60.72
N ILE A 86 -30.29 -23.29 59.69
CA ILE A 86 -28.95 -23.85 59.55
C ILE A 86 -28.25 -23.11 58.41
N THR A 87 -27.17 -22.41 58.73
CA THR A 87 -26.38 -21.65 57.74
C THR A 87 -25.25 -22.51 57.20
N ILE A 88 -25.05 -22.48 55.88
CA ILE A 88 -23.92 -23.12 55.23
C ILE A 88 -22.76 -22.13 55.17
N THR A 89 -21.55 -22.59 55.48
CA THR A 89 -20.33 -21.80 55.24
C THR A 89 -19.69 -22.24 53.93
N ASP A 90 -19.51 -21.27 53.05
CA ASP A 90 -18.82 -21.35 51.77
C ASP A 90 -17.36 -21.84 51.93
N VAL A 91 -16.91 -22.69 51.02
CA VAL A 91 -15.54 -23.14 50.84
C VAL A 91 -15.17 -22.96 49.38
N ASN A 92 -14.31 -21.98 49.07
CA ASN A 92 -13.83 -21.80 47.71
C ASN A 92 -13.31 -23.10 47.08
N GLU A 93 -13.96 -23.55 46.02
CA GLU A 93 -13.49 -24.68 45.21
C GLU A 93 -12.39 -24.27 44.23
N ASP A 94 -11.62 -25.28 43.82
CA ASP A 94 -10.69 -25.27 42.70
C ASP A 94 -11.24 -26.33 41.73
N LEU A 95 -11.86 -25.90 40.62
CA LEU A 95 -12.64 -26.78 39.74
C LEU A 95 -11.78 -27.65 38.82
N ASP A 96 -10.69 -27.10 38.30
CA ASP A 96 -9.75 -27.80 37.41
C ASP A 96 -8.56 -28.43 38.16
N ASN A 97 -8.43 -28.16 39.46
CA ASN A 97 -7.42 -28.69 40.37
C ASN A 97 -6.00 -28.25 40.01
N ASP A 98 -5.85 -27.02 39.49
CA ASP A 98 -4.57 -26.40 39.16
C ASP A 98 -3.84 -25.85 40.41
N GLY A 99 -4.55 -25.75 41.55
CA GLY A 99 -4.05 -25.26 42.83
C GLY A 99 -4.46 -23.83 43.17
N ILE A 100 -5.21 -23.15 42.31
CA ILE A 100 -5.78 -21.81 42.51
C ILE A 100 -7.30 -21.96 42.64
N ALA A 101 -7.88 -21.34 43.67
CA ALA A 101 -9.33 -21.40 43.85
C ALA A 101 -10.04 -20.51 42.83
N ASN A 102 -11.24 -20.91 42.39
CA ASN A 102 -12.00 -20.25 41.31
C ASN A 102 -12.24 -18.75 41.53
N ASP A 103 -12.25 -18.29 42.79
CA ASP A 103 -12.46 -16.87 43.11
C ASP A 103 -11.23 -15.99 42.81
N SER A 104 -10.08 -16.63 42.65
CA SER A 104 -8.77 -16.04 42.39
C SER A 104 -8.16 -16.51 41.06
N ASP A 105 -8.81 -17.46 40.39
CA ASP A 105 -8.41 -18.04 39.12
C ASP A 105 -9.00 -17.23 37.95
N SER A 106 -8.11 -16.78 37.06
CA SER A 106 -8.43 -16.03 35.85
C SER A 106 -8.46 -16.91 34.59
N CYS A 107 -7.97 -18.14 34.68
CA CYS A 107 -7.79 -19.07 33.58
C CYS A 107 -8.49 -20.42 33.87
N PRO A 108 -9.83 -20.42 33.89
CA PRO A 108 -10.58 -21.63 34.18
C PRO A 108 -10.30 -22.72 33.14
N ASP A 109 -10.35 -23.97 33.58
CA ASP A 109 -10.14 -25.18 32.77
C ASP A 109 -8.67 -25.41 32.38
N THR A 110 -7.70 -25.06 33.24
CA THR A 110 -6.30 -25.38 33.02
C THR A 110 -6.10 -26.89 32.78
N PRO A 111 -5.38 -27.30 31.73
CA PRO A 111 -5.13 -28.71 31.48
C PRO A 111 -4.43 -29.40 32.66
N THR A 112 -4.96 -30.55 33.08
CA THR A 112 -4.47 -31.30 34.25
C THR A 112 -2.98 -31.62 34.14
N GLY A 113 -2.19 -31.12 35.10
CA GLY A 113 -0.77 -31.40 35.24
C GLY A 113 0.17 -30.32 34.71
N GLU A 114 -0.37 -29.26 34.13
CA GLU A 114 0.40 -28.07 33.77
C GLU A 114 0.73 -27.22 34.99
N SER A 115 1.81 -26.45 34.91
CA SER A 115 2.16 -25.47 35.94
C SER A 115 1.48 -24.15 35.63
N VAL A 116 0.83 -23.58 36.64
CA VAL A 116 0.14 -22.29 36.54
C VAL A 116 0.91 -21.18 37.26
N ASP A 117 0.67 -19.95 36.82
CA ASP A 117 1.12 -18.76 37.52
C ASP A 117 0.21 -18.37 38.69
N SER A 118 0.39 -17.17 39.24
CA SER A 118 -0.41 -16.69 40.39
C SER A 118 -1.88 -16.43 40.06
N ASN A 119 -2.25 -16.39 38.78
CA ASN A 119 -3.61 -16.15 38.30
C ASN A 119 -4.28 -17.45 37.82
N GLY A 120 -3.66 -18.62 37.98
CA GLY A 120 -4.18 -19.90 37.48
C GLY A 120 -3.87 -20.16 36.01
N CYS A 121 -3.06 -19.33 35.35
CA CYS A 121 -2.81 -19.48 33.93
C CYS A 121 -1.55 -20.31 33.67
N SER A 122 -1.67 -21.39 32.91
CA SER A 122 -0.52 -22.09 32.32
C SER A 122 -0.10 -21.43 31.00
N ASP A 123 1.11 -21.75 30.53
CA ASP A 123 1.65 -21.17 29.29
C ASP A 123 0.82 -21.59 28.05
N SER A 124 0.11 -22.74 28.10
CA SER A 124 -0.78 -23.16 27.00
C SER A 124 -2.08 -22.35 26.91
N GLN A 125 -2.41 -21.58 27.95
CA GLN A 125 -3.60 -20.72 28.03
C GLN A 125 -3.25 -19.24 27.85
N LYS A 126 -1.96 -18.89 27.82
CA LYS A 126 -1.49 -17.53 27.63
C LYS A 126 -1.10 -17.29 26.19
N ASP A 127 -1.30 -16.06 25.77
CA ASP A 127 -0.87 -15.48 24.51
C ASP A 127 -0.44 -14.05 24.87
N SER A 128 0.84 -13.93 25.22
CA SER A 128 1.39 -12.77 25.92
C SER A 128 1.52 -11.54 25.03
N ASP A 129 1.65 -11.71 23.72
CA ASP A 129 1.73 -10.62 22.74
C ASP A 129 0.52 -10.52 21.78
N GLY A 130 -0.35 -11.52 21.76
CA GLY A 130 -1.65 -11.48 21.08
C GLY A 130 -1.59 -11.87 19.61
N ASP A 131 -0.58 -12.63 19.19
CA ASP A 131 -0.41 -13.04 17.80
C ASP A 131 -1.25 -14.29 17.41
N GLY A 132 -1.80 -14.98 18.41
CA GLY A 132 -2.66 -16.15 18.26
C GLY A 132 -1.97 -17.50 18.45
N VAL A 133 -0.66 -17.53 18.75
CA VAL A 133 0.07 -18.69 19.26
C VAL A 133 0.14 -18.58 20.79
N ASN A 134 0.08 -19.72 21.49
CA ASN A 134 0.16 -19.71 22.94
C ASN A 134 1.62 -19.75 23.42
N ASP A 135 1.90 -19.15 24.58
CA ASP A 135 3.25 -19.04 25.17
C ASP A 135 3.98 -20.39 25.32
N ALA A 136 3.29 -21.54 25.27
CA ALA A 136 3.90 -22.87 25.34
C ALA A 136 4.36 -23.42 23.97
N GLU A 137 3.78 -22.93 22.88
CA GLU A 137 4.13 -23.31 21.49
C GLU A 137 4.91 -22.20 20.77
N ASP A 138 4.94 -21.00 21.33
CA ASP A 138 5.61 -19.83 20.81
C ASP A 138 7.09 -19.76 21.24
N ALA A 139 8.00 -19.68 20.27
CA ALA A 139 9.43 -19.54 20.51
C ALA A 139 9.82 -18.13 21.02
N PHE A 140 9.02 -17.10 20.71
CA PHE A 140 9.20 -15.72 21.14
C PHE A 140 7.93 -15.12 21.78
N PRO A 141 7.53 -15.56 23.00
CA PRO A 141 6.25 -15.21 23.66
C PRO A 141 5.98 -13.73 24.00
N ASN A 142 6.79 -12.79 23.51
CA ASN A 142 6.57 -11.36 23.73
C ASN A 142 6.80 -10.54 22.44
N ASN A 143 6.97 -11.20 21.30
CA ASN A 143 7.17 -10.58 20.00
C ASN A 143 6.05 -10.99 19.03
N PRO A 144 5.02 -10.15 18.82
CA PRO A 144 3.84 -10.53 18.04
C PRO A 144 4.08 -10.69 16.52
N ASN A 145 5.34 -10.58 16.09
CA ASN A 145 5.75 -10.77 14.70
C ASN A 145 6.62 -12.02 14.52
N GLU A 146 6.93 -12.77 15.58
CA GLU A 146 7.77 -13.97 15.53
C GLU A 146 7.20 -15.02 16.47
N ASP A 147 6.84 -16.19 15.95
CA ASP A 147 6.32 -17.31 16.74
C ASP A 147 7.16 -18.59 16.59
N THR A 148 7.98 -18.66 15.55
CA THR A 148 8.70 -19.86 15.11
C THR A 148 10.21 -19.60 15.06
N ASP A 149 10.97 -20.57 15.57
CA ASP A 149 12.43 -20.66 15.47
C ASP A 149 12.74 -22.10 15.02
N SER A 150 12.89 -22.29 13.71
CA SER A 150 12.91 -23.59 13.06
C SER A 150 14.20 -24.37 13.32
N ASP A 151 15.33 -23.71 13.58
CA ASP A 151 16.62 -24.35 13.83
C ASP A 151 17.20 -24.14 15.24
N GLY A 152 16.62 -23.25 16.02
CA GLY A 152 16.89 -23.06 17.43
C GLY A 152 18.11 -22.18 17.71
N ASP A 153 18.50 -21.30 16.79
CA ASP A 153 19.64 -20.40 16.97
C ASP A 153 19.32 -19.13 17.78
N GLY A 154 18.02 -18.83 17.92
CA GLY A 154 17.48 -17.71 18.69
C GLY A 154 17.10 -16.48 17.86
N THR A 155 17.20 -16.54 16.53
CA THR A 155 16.60 -15.59 15.59
C THR A 155 15.28 -16.19 15.06
N GLY A 156 14.23 -15.38 14.94
CA GLY A 156 12.92 -15.88 14.53
C GLY A 156 12.81 -16.03 13.01
N ASP A 157 12.04 -17.03 12.56
CA ASP A 157 11.92 -17.40 11.14
C ASP A 157 11.53 -16.23 10.21
N ASN A 158 10.83 -15.18 10.70
CA ASN A 158 10.48 -14.02 9.85
C ASN A 158 11.60 -12.98 9.75
N SER A 159 12.56 -13.01 10.67
CA SER A 159 13.74 -12.13 10.70
C SER A 159 15.02 -12.85 10.22
N ASP A 160 15.02 -14.18 10.25
CA ASP A 160 16.12 -15.03 9.83
C ASP A 160 16.10 -15.23 8.30
N VAL A 161 17.21 -14.89 7.63
CA VAL A 161 17.36 -15.10 6.18
C VAL A 161 17.54 -16.58 5.84
N TYR A 162 18.06 -17.38 6.78
CA TYR A 162 18.29 -18.81 6.66
C TYR A 162 17.62 -19.63 7.79
N PRO A 163 16.27 -19.69 7.87
CA PRO A 163 15.51 -20.30 8.98
C PRO A 163 15.72 -21.80 9.25
N ASN A 164 16.68 -22.45 8.60
CA ASN A 164 16.98 -23.88 8.81
C ASN A 164 18.49 -24.14 9.00
N ASP A 165 19.35 -23.11 9.03
CA ASP A 165 20.77 -23.24 9.33
C ASP A 165 21.13 -22.53 10.64
N PRO A 166 21.30 -23.25 11.75
CA PRO A 166 21.50 -22.63 13.06
C PRO A 166 22.90 -22.00 13.25
N ASN A 167 23.68 -21.88 12.18
CA ASN A 167 24.97 -21.20 12.18
C ASN A 167 24.94 -19.96 11.28
N GLU A 168 23.79 -19.60 10.73
CA GLU A 168 23.67 -18.48 9.81
C GLU A 168 22.28 -17.87 9.89
N ASP A 169 22.22 -16.57 10.15
CA ASP A 169 20.95 -15.83 10.24
C ASP A 169 20.94 -14.56 9.37
N THR A 170 22.10 -14.18 8.83
CA THR A 170 22.32 -12.88 8.22
C THR A 170 22.94 -13.04 6.82
N ASP A 171 22.43 -12.25 5.88
CA ASP A 171 22.98 -12.04 4.53
C ASP A 171 23.02 -10.52 4.33
N SER A 172 24.17 -9.92 4.62
CA SER A 172 24.32 -8.48 4.77
C SER A 172 24.27 -7.72 3.44
N ASP A 173 24.62 -8.35 2.32
CA ASP A 173 24.61 -7.75 0.99
C ASP A 173 23.59 -8.37 0.01
N GLY A 174 22.98 -9.51 0.37
CA GLY A 174 21.84 -10.10 -0.32
C GLY A 174 22.22 -10.96 -1.54
N ASP A 175 23.45 -11.48 -1.59
CA ASP A 175 23.93 -12.30 -2.70
C ASP A 175 23.52 -13.78 -2.60
N GLY A 176 23.02 -14.18 -1.43
CA GLY A 176 22.54 -15.52 -1.12
C GLY A 176 23.56 -16.42 -0.41
N MET A 177 24.79 -15.95 -0.16
CA MET A 177 25.73 -16.56 0.77
C MET A 177 25.67 -15.85 2.13
N GLY A 178 25.50 -16.61 3.21
CA GLY A 178 25.37 -16.01 4.53
C GLY A 178 26.71 -15.51 5.08
N ASP A 179 26.64 -14.50 5.96
CA ASP A 179 27.79 -13.74 6.47
C ASP A 179 28.92 -14.61 7.08
N ASN A 180 28.63 -15.78 7.65
CA ASN A 180 29.66 -16.67 8.22
C ASN A 180 30.33 -17.57 7.18
N ALA A 181 29.68 -17.81 6.04
CA ALA A 181 30.23 -18.57 4.92
C ALA A 181 30.93 -17.67 3.89
N ASP A 182 30.52 -16.40 3.84
CA ASP A 182 31.02 -15.40 2.90
C ASP A 182 32.36 -14.78 3.35
N ALA A 183 33.34 -14.76 2.44
CA ALA A 183 34.62 -14.10 2.65
C ALA A 183 34.53 -12.56 2.62
N PHE A 184 33.53 -12.01 1.93
CA PHE A 184 33.24 -10.59 1.79
C PHE A 184 31.77 -10.25 2.07
N PRO A 185 31.30 -10.33 3.34
CA PRO A 185 29.88 -10.17 3.73
C PRO A 185 29.23 -8.79 3.48
N ASN A 186 29.83 -7.90 2.71
CA ASN A 186 29.26 -6.60 2.39
C ASN A 186 29.45 -6.23 0.91
N ASP A 187 29.88 -7.18 0.07
CA ASP A 187 30.04 -7.02 -1.37
C ASP A 187 29.35 -8.16 -2.11
N ALA A 188 28.12 -7.90 -2.55
CA ALA A 188 27.29 -8.90 -3.22
C ALA A 188 27.85 -9.45 -4.56
N ASN A 189 29.04 -9.00 -4.98
CA ASN A 189 29.72 -9.53 -6.16
C ASN A 189 30.88 -10.46 -5.81
N GLU A 190 31.21 -10.66 -4.53
CA GLU A 190 32.35 -11.45 -4.08
C GLU A 190 31.95 -12.31 -2.88
N ASP A 191 31.99 -13.63 -3.03
CA ASP A 191 31.66 -14.57 -1.93
C ASP A 191 32.86 -15.45 -1.50
N THR A 192 33.90 -15.51 -2.34
CA THR A 192 34.98 -16.49 -2.25
C THR A 192 36.35 -15.80 -2.38
N ASP A 193 37.28 -16.19 -1.51
CA ASP A 193 38.71 -15.85 -1.59
C ASP A 193 39.51 -17.17 -1.54
N SER A 194 39.87 -17.67 -2.72
CA SER A 194 40.40 -19.02 -2.91
C SER A 194 41.83 -19.20 -2.38
N ASP A 195 42.65 -18.16 -2.36
CA ASP A 195 44.04 -18.22 -1.90
C ASP A 195 44.37 -17.39 -0.65
N GLY A 196 43.43 -16.56 -0.20
CA GLY A 196 43.48 -15.86 1.08
C GLY A 196 44.29 -14.57 1.05
N ASP A 197 44.45 -13.93 -0.10
CA ASP A 197 45.21 -12.69 -0.24
C ASP A 197 44.40 -11.42 0.08
N GLY A 198 43.07 -11.54 0.12
CA GLY A 198 42.13 -10.49 0.48
C GLY A 198 41.45 -9.80 -0.70
N THR A 199 41.69 -10.26 -1.94
CA THR A 199 40.92 -9.89 -3.13
C THR A 199 39.95 -11.03 -3.45
N GLY A 200 38.71 -10.70 -3.81
CA GLY A 200 37.69 -11.73 -4.11
C GLY A 200 37.92 -12.38 -5.47
N ASP A 201 37.56 -13.66 -5.60
CA ASP A 201 37.80 -14.50 -6.77
C ASP A 201 37.25 -13.89 -8.08
N ASN A 202 36.22 -13.04 -8.05
CA ASN A 202 35.68 -12.41 -9.26
C ASN A 202 36.45 -11.16 -9.68
N SER A 203 37.12 -10.49 -8.74
CA SER A 203 37.96 -9.30 -8.96
C SER A 203 39.44 -9.65 -9.09
N ASP A 204 39.84 -10.83 -8.64
CA ASP A 204 41.20 -11.34 -8.72
C ASP A 204 41.49 -11.93 -10.12
N ALA A 205 42.48 -11.37 -10.82
CA ALA A 205 42.92 -11.89 -12.11
C ALA A 205 43.60 -13.27 -12.00
N PHE A 206 44.15 -13.60 -10.83
CA PHE A 206 44.79 -14.87 -10.51
C PHE A 206 44.30 -15.48 -9.17
N PRO A 207 43.04 -15.98 -9.10
CA PRO A 207 42.37 -16.44 -7.85
C PRO A 207 43.01 -17.63 -7.10
N ASN A 208 44.21 -18.05 -7.47
CA ASN A 208 44.92 -19.15 -6.83
C ASN A 208 46.41 -18.84 -6.57
N ASP A 209 46.87 -17.61 -6.83
CA ASP A 209 48.21 -17.13 -6.50
C ASP A 209 48.17 -15.87 -5.63
N ALA A 210 48.22 -16.07 -4.31
CA ALA A 210 48.19 -15.02 -3.31
C ALA A 210 49.34 -13.97 -3.34
N ASN A 211 50.16 -13.93 -4.40
CA ASN A 211 51.15 -12.89 -4.65
C ASN A 211 50.85 -12.05 -5.90
N GLU A 212 49.80 -12.37 -6.65
CA GLU A 212 49.37 -11.67 -7.86
C GLU A 212 47.85 -11.58 -7.86
N ASP A 213 47.30 -10.37 -7.78
CA ASP A 213 45.85 -10.13 -7.82
C ASP A 213 45.41 -9.33 -9.06
N SER A 214 46.38 -8.73 -9.75
CA SER A 214 46.17 -7.73 -10.79
C SER A 214 46.89 -8.12 -12.09
N ASP A 215 46.20 -7.93 -13.20
CA ASP A 215 46.69 -8.03 -14.57
C ASP A 215 46.18 -6.79 -15.31
N SER A 216 46.93 -5.69 -15.20
CA SER A 216 46.46 -4.36 -15.54
C SER A 216 46.26 -4.14 -17.05
N ASP A 217 46.90 -4.95 -17.90
CA ASP A 217 46.74 -4.91 -19.36
C ASP A 217 46.13 -6.17 -19.99
N GLY A 218 46.00 -7.26 -19.22
CA GLY A 218 45.27 -8.46 -19.61
C GLY A 218 46.06 -9.43 -20.48
N ASP A 219 47.39 -9.41 -20.43
CA ASP A 219 48.24 -10.29 -21.22
C ASP A 219 48.43 -11.69 -20.60
N GLY A 220 48.02 -11.85 -19.34
CA GLY A 220 48.08 -13.08 -18.56
C GLY A 220 49.35 -13.23 -17.71
N MET A 221 50.19 -12.21 -17.60
CA MET A 221 51.24 -12.07 -16.59
C MET A 221 50.77 -11.11 -15.48
N GLY A 222 50.98 -11.49 -14.22
CA GLY A 222 50.57 -10.63 -13.11
C GLY A 222 51.49 -9.43 -12.95
N ASP A 223 50.94 -8.31 -12.49
CA ASP A 223 51.62 -7.02 -12.38
C ASP A 223 52.95 -7.07 -11.58
N ASN A 224 53.11 -7.99 -10.61
CA ASN A 224 54.38 -8.10 -9.87
C ASN A 224 55.45 -8.94 -10.59
N ALA A 225 55.06 -9.77 -11.56
CA ALA A 225 55.93 -10.55 -12.42
C ALA A 225 56.27 -9.83 -13.73
N ASP A 226 55.42 -8.89 -14.15
CA ASP A 226 55.52 -8.12 -15.38
C ASP A 226 56.45 -6.90 -15.25
N ALA A 227 57.36 -6.74 -16.22
CA ALA A 227 58.22 -5.57 -16.33
C ALA A 227 57.48 -4.32 -16.86
N PHE A 228 56.42 -4.50 -17.65
CA PHE A 228 55.56 -3.46 -18.20
C PHE A 228 54.07 -3.73 -17.94
N PRO A 229 53.59 -3.60 -16.69
CA PRO A 229 52.23 -3.98 -16.29
C PRO A 229 51.07 -3.20 -16.95
N ASN A 230 51.30 -2.36 -17.95
CA ASN A 230 50.25 -1.61 -18.64
C ASN A 230 50.38 -1.70 -20.17
N ASP A 231 51.22 -2.60 -20.68
CA ASP A 231 51.38 -2.88 -22.11
C ASP A 231 51.26 -4.37 -22.38
N ALA A 232 50.07 -4.78 -22.81
CA ALA A 232 49.75 -6.19 -23.03
C ALA A 232 50.58 -6.89 -24.13
N ASN A 233 51.48 -6.16 -24.79
CA ASN A 233 52.39 -6.71 -25.78
C ASN A 233 53.82 -6.86 -25.25
N GLU A 234 54.11 -6.50 -24.01
CA GLU A 234 55.44 -6.50 -23.42
C GLU A 234 55.43 -6.99 -21.98
N ASP A 235 55.99 -8.17 -21.71
CA ASP A 235 56.08 -8.72 -20.35
C ASP A 235 57.53 -8.78 -19.82
N THR A 236 58.51 -8.60 -20.71
CA THR A 236 59.92 -8.92 -20.47
C THR A 236 60.84 -7.80 -20.93
N ASP A 237 61.76 -7.40 -20.07
CA ASP A 237 62.91 -6.56 -20.37
C ASP A 237 64.20 -7.34 -20.06
N SER A 238 64.80 -7.94 -21.09
CA SER A 238 65.89 -8.89 -20.95
C SER A 238 67.21 -8.25 -20.49
N ASP A 239 67.45 -6.97 -20.76
CA ASP A 239 68.71 -6.30 -20.44
C ASP A 239 68.58 -5.08 -19.49
N GLY A 240 67.36 -4.66 -19.19
CA GLY A 240 67.02 -3.71 -18.15
C GLY A 240 67.16 -2.24 -18.58
N ASP A 241 67.05 -1.93 -19.87
CA ASP A 241 67.18 -0.57 -20.38
C ASP A 241 65.88 0.23 -20.38
N GLY A 242 64.74 -0.46 -20.20
CA GLY A 242 63.41 0.12 -20.11
C GLY A 242 62.60 0.06 -21.40
N THR A 243 63.10 -0.58 -22.46
CA THR A 243 62.32 -0.92 -23.66
C THR A 243 62.00 -2.43 -23.64
N GLY A 244 60.75 -2.80 -23.92
CA GLY A 244 60.32 -4.21 -23.86
C GLY A 244 60.88 -5.04 -25.01
N ASP A 245 61.11 -6.33 -24.76
CA ASP A 245 61.76 -7.26 -25.69
C ASP A 245 61.08 -7.38 -27.08
N ASN A 246 59.77 -7.10 -27.20
CA ASN A 246 59.07 -7.16 -28.50
C ASN A 246 59.19 -5.87 -29.32
N SER A 247 59.44 -4.73 -28.66
CA SER A 247 59.59 -3.40 -29.25
C SER A 247 61.05 -3.02 -29.43
N ASP A 248 61.94 -3.63 -28.64
CA ASP A 248 63.37 -3.44 -28.73
C ASP A 248 63.93 -4.17 -29.97
N ALA A 249 64.55 -3.43 -30.88
CA ALA A 249 65.23 -3.98 -32.04
C ALA A 249 66.47 -4.81 -31.65
N PHE A 250 67.03 -4.54 -30.47
CA PHE A 250 68.18 -5.20 -29.86
C PHE A 250 67.95 -5.61 -28.38
N PRO A 251 67.06 -6.60 -28.08
CA PRO A 251 66.60 -7.00 -26.71
C PRO A 251 67.66 -7.51 -25.71
N ASN A 252 68.95 -7.40 -26.03
CA ASN A 252 70.04 -7.86 -25.17
C ASN A 252 71.22 -6.86 -25.16
N ASP A 253 71.08 -5.67 -25.75
CA ASP A 253 72.04 -4.58 -25.67
C ASP A 253 71.41 -3.29 -25.11
N ALA A 254 71.47 -3.15 -23.79
CA ALA A 254 70.97 -2.00 -23.01
C ALA A 254 71.52 -0.59 -23.37
N ASN A 255 72.20 -0.42 -24.50
CA ASN A 255 72.62 0.88 -25.02
C ASN A 255 72.01 1.20 -26.39
N GLU A 256 71.21 0.31 -26.97
CA GLU A 256 70.59 0.46 -28.29
C GLU A 256 69.23 -0.22 -28.29
N ASP A 257 68.18 0.53 -28.56
CA ASP A 257 66.80 0.04 -28.60
C ASP A 257 66.09 0.29 -29.96
N GLY A 258 66.52 1.31 -30.71
CA GLY A 258 65.96 1.71 -32.01
C GLY A 258 66.81 1.34 -33.23
N ASP A 259 66.14 1.07 -34.36
CA ASP A 259 66.70 0.85 -35.72
C ASP A 259 65.71 1.48 -36.73
N SER A 260 65.77 2.81 -36.84
CA SER A 260 64.73 3.65 -37.45
C SER A 260 64.53 3.40 -38.96
N ASP A 261 65.58 3.00 -39.67
CA ASP A 261 65.51 2.63 -41.09
C ASP A 261 65.48 1.11 -41.36
N GLY A 262 65.64 0.30 -40.31
CA GLY A 262 65.64 -1.16 -40.36
C GLY A 262 66.85 -1.75 -41.10
N ASP A 263 67.97 -1.03 -41.18
CA ASP A 263 69.19 -1.48 -41.84
C ASP A 263 70.03 -2.44 -40.97
N GLY A 264 69.69 -2.51 -39.67
CA GLY A 264 70.31 -3.37 -38.68
C GLY A 264 71.50 -2.75 -37.95
N LEU A 265 71.72 -1.43 -38.11
CA LEU A 265 72.51 -0.59 -37.22
C LEU A 265 71.55 0.11 -36.26
N GLY A 266 71.88 0.15 -34.96
CA GLY A 266 71.07 0.90 -34.01
C GLY A 266 71.29 2.40 -34.18
N ASP A 267 70.26 3.19 -33.87
CA ASP A 267 70.24 4.64 -34.08
C ASP A 267 71.41 5.35 -33.35
N ASN A 268 71.94 4.84 -32.22
CA ASN A 268 73.08 5.52 -31.58
C ASN A 268 74.42 5.31 -32.32
N GLU A 269 74.51 4.35 -33.24
CA GLU A 269 75.68 4.08 -34.07
C GLU A 269 75.47 4.39 -35.57
N ASP A 270 74.23 4.63 -36.02
CA ASP A 270 73.94 5.15 -37.36
C ASP A 270 74.24 6.68 -37.46
N MET A 271 74.33 7.19 -38.68
CA MET A 271 74.63 8.60 -38.99
C MET A 271 73.56 9.23 -39.91
N ASP A 272 72.54 8.46 -40.27
CA ASP A 272 71.42 8.78 -41.17
C ASP A 272 70.26 7.84 -40.76
N ASP A 273 69.75 8.02 -39.54
CA ASP A 273 68.91 7.03 -38.84
C ASP A 273 67.60 6.71 -39.61
N ASP A 274 67.11 7.61 -40.46
CA ASP A 274 65.90 7.40 -41.29
C ASP A 274 66.19 7.13 -42.78
N ASN A 275 67.47 7.16 -43.15
CA ASN A 275 67.98 6.95 -44.50
C ASN A 275 67.34 7.86 -45.57
N ASP A 276 66.90 9.06 -45.20
CA ASP A 276 66.34 10.05 -46.12
C ASP A 276 67.42 10.76 -46.97
N GLY A 277 68.68 10.59 -46.55
CA GLY A 277 69.87 11.09 -47.21
C GLY A 277 70.41 12.40 -46.64
N LEU A 278 69.84 12.90 -45.55
CA LEU A 278 70.42 13.89 -44.66
C LEU A 278 71.05 13.18 -43.45
N LEU A 279 72.25 13.60 -43.06
CA LEU A 279 72.86 13.04 -41.84
C LEU A 279 72.16 13.64 -40.62
N ASP A 280 72.00 12.90 -39.52
CA ASP A 280 71.26 13.33 -38.31
C ASP A 280 71.72 14.68 -37.76
N VAL A 281 73.01 14.99 -37.92
CA VAL A 281 73.61 16.26 -37.48
C VAL A 281 73.13 17.49 -38.28
N ASP A 282 72.65 17.25 -39.48
CA ASP A 282 72.13 18.24 -40.43
C ASP A 282 70.62 18.05 -40.68
N ASP A 283 70.00 17.03 -40.08
CA ASP A 283 68.56 16.76 -40.11
C ASP A 283 67.83 17.41 -38.91
N SER A 284 66.64 17.94 -39.17
CA SER A 284 65.74 18.40 -38.11
C SER A 284 64.94 17.25 -37.49
N GLU A 285 64.67 16.18 -38.23
CA GLU A 285 63.86 15.02 -37.83
C GLU A 285 64.64 13.73 -38.13
N PRO A 286 65.75 13.47 -37.42
CA PRO A 286 66.73 12.44 -37.78
C PRO A 286 66.19 11.01 -37.83
N LEU A 287 65.03 10.74 -37.20
CA LEU A 287 64.40 9.43 -37.14
C LEU A 287 63.22 9.27 -38.13
N ASN A 288 62.88 10.31 -38.92
CA ASN A 288 61.70 10.27 -39.79
C ASN A 288 61.85 11.07 -41.10
N ALA A 289 61.71 10.34 -42.22
CA ALA A 289 61.93 10.88 -43.56
C ALA A 289 61.03 12.09 -43.88
N SER A 290 61.65 13.22 -44.23
CA SER A 290 60.94 14.48 -44.50
C SER A 290 60.22 14.50 -45.88
N THR A 291 58.90 14.26 -45.93
CA THR A 291 58.04 14.32 -47.15
C THR A 291 56.93 15.39 -47.10
N ASP A 292 56.44 15.83 -48.27
CA ASP A 292 55.31 16.77 -48.48
C ASP A 292 54.45 16.17 -49.61
N MET A 293 53.39 15.45 -49.23
CA MET A 293 52.64 14.56 -50.10
C MET A 293 51.64 15.32 -50.98
N ASP A 294 51.00 16.36 -50.48
CA ASP A 294 49.96 17.09 -51.19
C ASP A 294 50.43 18.42 -51.83
N GLY A 295 51.62 18.89 -51.45
CA GLY A 295 52.30 20.03 -52.04
C GLY A 295 51.74 21.39 -51.61
N ASP A 296 51.08 21.47 -50.46
CA ASP A 296 50.50 22.70 -49.94
C ASP A 296 51.53 23.64 -49.26
N GLY A 297 52.70 23.09 -48.92
CA GLY A 297 53.83 23.79 -48.34
C GLY A 297 54.06 23.51 -46.85
N ILE A 298 53.25 22.66 -46.23
CA ILE A 298 53.48 22.02 -44.94
C ILE A 298 54.04 20.60 -45.20
N ILE A 299 54.93 20.11 -44.34
CA ILE A 299 55.51 18.75 -44.50
C ILE A 299 54.64 17.74 -43.75
N ASP A 300 54.53 16.51 -44.25
CA ASP A 300 53.62 15.47 -43.74
C ASP A 300 53.68 15.28 -42.21
N PRO A 301 54.85 15.32 -41.53
CA PRO A 301 54.92 15.20 -40.06
C PRO A 301 54.32 16.38 -39.28
N THR A 302 54.06 17.50 -39.95
CA THR A 302 53.51 18.74 -39.36
C THR A 302 52.21 19.18 -40.02
N ASP A 303 51.70 18.37 -40.95
CA ASP A 303 50.49 18.64 -41.71
C ASP A 303 49.32 17.93 -41.02
N ASN A 304 48.32 18.68 -40.54
CA ASN A 304 47.13 18.12 -39.93
C ASN A 304 46.15 17.52 -40.97
N CYS A 305 46.41 17.68 -42.27
CA CYS A 305 45.74 16.95 -43.34
C CYS A 305 46.73 16.50 -44.44
N PRO A 306 47.63 15.53 -44.19
CA PRO A 306 48.77 15.20 -45.07
C PRO A 306 48.45 14.84 -46.53
N SER A 307 47.17 14.60 -46.85
CA SER A 307 46.71 14.22 -48.18
C SER A 307 45.79 15.24 -48.85
N ILE A 308 45.43 16.33 -48.14
CA ILE A 308 44.46 17.33 -48.57
C ILE A 308 44.97 18.73 -48.26
N ALA A 309 45.44 19.41 -49.30
CA ALA A 309 46.06 20.72 -49.16
C ALA A 309 45.23 21.75 -48.36
N ASN A 310 45.76 22.14 -47.20
CA ASN A 310 45.22 23.13 -46.26
C ASN A 310 46.35 23.94 -45.61
N ALA A 311 47.01 24.77 -46.40
CA ALA A 311 48.15 25.57 -45.94
C ALA A 311 47.83 26.56 -44.78
N ASP A 312 46.57 26.74 -44.41
CA ASP A 312 46.15 27.48 -43.21
C ASP A 312 46.13 26.64 -41.93
N GLN A 313 46.08 25.30 -42.05
CA GLN A 313 46.14 24.33 -40.94
C GLN A 313 45.11 24.69 -39.86
N LEU A 314 43.89 25.04 -40.30
CA LEU A 314 42.78 25.25 -39.38
C LEU A 314 42.37 23.89 -38.82
N ASP A 315 42.09 23.90 -37.53
CA ASP A 315 41.78 22.79 -36.65
C ASP A 315 40.97 23.43 -35.52
N THR A 316 39.64 23.28 -35.60
CA THR A 316 38.69 24.04 -34.79
C THR A 316 38.53 23.46 -33.38
N ASP A 317 38.67 22.16 -33.21
CA ASP A 317 38.56 21.47 -31.92
C ASP A 317 39.92 21.10 -31.26
N GLU A 318 41.03 21.31 -31.97
CA GLU A 318 42.41 21.03 -31.55
C GLU A 318 42.69 19.51 -31.35
N ASP A 319 42.01 18.62 -32.09
CA ASP A 319 42.23 17.17 -32.01
C ASP A 319 43.44 16.66 -32.84
N GLY A 320 43.93 17.50 -33.74
CA GLY A 320 45.08 17.23 -34.61
C GLY A 320 44.74 16.79 -36.03
N GLU A 321 43.47 16.59 -36.37
CA GLU A 321 42.94 16.54 -37.73
C GLU A 321 42.50 17.97 -38.13
N GLY A 322 42.74 18.39 -39.37
CA GLY A 322 42.34 19.73 -39.81
C GLY A 322 40.92 19.76 -40.38
N ASP A 323 40.23 20.89 -40.30
CA ASP A 323 38.84 21.10 -40.77
C ASP A 323 38.54 20.64 -42.23
N VAL A 324 39.58 20.44 -43.06
CA VAL A 324 39.38 19.99 -44.45
C VAL A 324 39.35 18.46 -44.59
N CYS A 325 39.86 17.75 -43.60
CA CYS A 325 39.93 16.29 -43.56
C CYS A 325 39.14 15.68 -42.40
N ASP A 326 38.87 16.48 -41.37
CA ASP A 326 37.92 16.17 -40.32
C ASP A 326 36.48 16.08 -40.87
N THR A 327 35.65 15.32 -40.17
CA THR A 327 34.22 15.17 -40.43
C THR A 327 33.33 15.74 -39.33
N ASP A 328 33.95 16.26 -38.27
CA ASP A 328 33.34 16.79 -37.04
C ASP A 328 34.19 17.96 -36.53
N ASP A 329 34.28 19.03 -37.32
CA ASP A 329 35.30 20.10 -37.20
C ASP A 329 35.38 20.74 -35.79
N ASP A 330 34.30 20.74 -34.99
CA ASP A 330 34.28 21.31 -33.63
C ASP A 330 34.20 20.28 -32.48
N GLY A 331 34.24 18.98 -32.82
CA GLY A 331 34.40 17.86 -31.89
C GLY A 331 33.23 17.68 -30.92
N ASP A 332 32.03 18.15 -31.25
CA ASP A 332 30.85 18.02 -30.39
C ASP A 332 30.13 16.67 -30.50
N GLY A 333 30.53 15.86 -31.50
CA GLY A 333 30.01 14.54 -31.79
C GLY A 333 28.95 14.50 -32.89
N VAL A 334 28.62 15.63 -33.52
CA VAL A 334 27.68 15.75 -34.63
C VAL A 334 28.41 16.13 -35.91
N ALA A 335 28.68 15.12 -36.74
CA ALA A 335 29.38 15.34 -38.01
C ALA A 335 28.82 16.53 -38.85
N ASP A 336 29.69 17.35 -39.44
CA ASP A 336 29.38 18.66 -40.09
C ASP A 336 28.20 18.62 -41.08
N SER A 337 27.98 17.45 -41.69
CA SER A 337 26.89 17.24 -42.64
C SER A 337 25.49 17.22 -42.02
N GLN A 338 25.40 17.07 -40.70
CA GLN A 338 24.19 16.99 -39.88
C GLN A 338 24.08 18.13 -38.88
N ASP A 339 25.19 18.84 -38.65
CA ASP A 339 25.29 19.97 -37.75
C ASP A 339 24.89 21.30 -38.44
N ALA A 340 24.05 22.08 -37.77
CA ALA A 340 23.66 23.42 -38.19
C ALA A 340 24.79 24.46 -37.98
N PHE A 341 25.69 24.24 -37.02
CA PHE A 341 26.85 25.08 -36.70
C PHE A 341 28.16 24.28 -36.58
N PRO A 342 28.70 23.74 -37.71
CA PRO A 342 29.90 22.87 -37.73
C PRO A 342 31.23 23.45 -37.22
N LEU A 343 31.24 24.62 -36.58
CA LEU A 343 32.46 25.25 -36.06
C LEU A 343 32.23 25.82 -34.65
N ASP A 344 31.12 25.45 -34.01
CA ASP A 344 30.72 25.89 -32.68
C ASP A 344 30.19 24.69 -31.91
N GLY A 345 31.10 23.92 -31.29
CA GLY A 345 30.76 22.70 -30.56
C GLY A 345 29.95 22.92 -29.26
N THR A 346 29.30 24.07 -29.12
CA THR A 346 28.27 24.33 -28.13
C THR A 346 26.86 24.36 -28.71
N GLU A 347 26.70 24.23 -30.03
CA GLU A 347 25.42 24.32 -30.74
C GLU A 347 25.42 23.38 -31.95
N ASP A 348 24.51 22.39 -31.98
CA ASP A 348 24.38 21.47 -33.13
C ASP A 348 23.04 21.66 -33.88
N THR A 349 22.07 22.29 -33.24
CA THR A 349 20.65 22.30 -33.63
C THR A 349 20.14 23.72 -33.84
N ASP A 350 19.39 23.94 -34.93
CA ASP A 350 18.69 25.18 -35.29
C ASP A 350 17.26 24.81 -35.74
N THR A 351 16.35 24.67 -34.78
CA THR A 351 15.01 24.11 -35.01
C THR A 351 14.18 24.98 -35.98
N ASP A 352 14.24 26.30 -35.88
CA ASP A 352 13.47 27.22 -36.73
C ASP A 352 14.24 27.71 -37.98
N GLY A 353 15.55 27.49 -38.03
CA GLY A 353 16.42 27.84 -39.15
C GLY A 353 16.73 29.33 -39.23
N ASP A 354 16.67 30.08 -38.14
CA ASP A 354 16.96 31.52 -38.12
C ASP A 354 18.45 31.86 -38.00
N GLY A 355 19.27 30.84 -37.69
CA GLY A 355 20.72 30.92 -37.55
C GLY A 355 21.21 31.25 -36.13
N ILE A 356 20.36 31.12 -35.12
CA ILE A 356 20.72 31.04 -33.70
C ILE A 356 20.51 29.59 -33.26
N GLY A 357 21.52 28.97 -32.64
CA GLY A 357 21.39 27.59 -32.16
C GLY A 357 20.49 27.51 -30.93
N ASN A 358 19.84 26.37 -30.75
CA ASN A 358 18.85 26.15 -29.69
C ASN A 358 19.39 26.41 -28.26
N ASN A 359 20.69 26.22 -27.98
CA ASN A 359 21.21 26.53 -26.63
C ASN A 359 21.33 28.05 -26.37
N ALA A 360 21.28 28.87 -27.43
CA ALA A 360 21.36 30.32 -27.39
C ALA A 360 20.04 31.03 -27.77
N ASP A 361 19.16 30.36 -28.51
CA ASP A 361 17.80 30.85 -28.78
C ASP A 361 16.93 30.77 -27.52
N THR A 362 15.84 31.52 -27.51
CA THR A 362 14.88 31.58 -26.41
C THR A 362 13.46 31.27 -26.85
N ASP A 363 13.31 30.89 -28.12
CA ASP A 363 12.07 30.62 -28.86
C ASP A 363 12.45 29.66 -30.01
N ASP A 364 12.87 28.45 -29.65
CA ASP A 364 13.55 27.48 -30.51
C ASP A 364 12.77 27.11 -31.79
N ASP A 365 11.44 27.20 -31.79
CA ASP A 365 10.58 26.90 -32.93
C ASP A 365 9.87 28.12 -33.55
N ASN A 366 10.09 29.30 -32.97
CA ASN A 366 9.57 30.60 -33.40
C ASN A 366 8.04 30.65 -33.53
N ASP A 367 7.31 29.92 -32.69
CA ASP A 367 5.85 30.00 -32.58
C ASP A 367 5.40 31.31 -31.88
N GLY A 368 6.33 31.96 -31.17
CA GLY A 368 6.16 33.23 -30.47
C GLY A 368 5.92 33.11 -28.96
N VAL A 369 6.03 31.90 -28.40
CA VAL A 369 6.11 31.60 -26.97
C VAL A 369 7.58 31.29 -26.65
N LEU A 370 8.10 31.83 -25.55
CA LEU A 370 9.51 31.59 -25.18
C LEU A 370 9.62 30.20 -24.55
N ASP A 371 10.72 29.48 -24.77
CA ASP A 371 10.92 28.09 -24.28
C ASP A 371 10.65 27.92 -22.78
N MET A 372 10.89 28.98 -21.99
CA MET A 372 10.66 28.96 -20.54
C MET A 372 9.17 28.95 -20.14
N ASP A 373 8.30 29.38 -21.04
CA ASP A 373 6.85 29.46 -20.91
C ASP A 373 6.15 28.48 -21.88
N ASP A 374 6.91 27.67 -22.62
CA ASP A 374 6.46 26.73 -23.64
C ASP A 374 6.56 25.28 -23.13
N ALA A 375 5.46 24.53 -23.20
CA ALA A 375 5.46 23.11 -22.84
C ALA A 375 6.13 22.22 -23.90
N PHE A 376 6.20 22.67 -25.15
CA PHE A 376 6.78 21.98 -26.30
C PHE A 376 7.69 22.90 -27.11
N PRO A 377 8.86 23.32 -26.58
CA PRO A 377 9.71 24.35 -27.19
C PRO A 377 10.24 24.08 -28.61
N LEU A 378 10.02 22.88 -29.17
CA LEU A 378 10.52 22.46 -30.49
C LEU A 378 9.39 22.20 -31.50
N ASP A 379 8.13 22.43 -31.12
CA ASP A 379 6.96 22.16 -31.95
C ASP A 379 6.15 23.43 -32.22
N THR A 380 6.43 24.06 -33.37
CA THR A 380 5.80 25.33 -33.78
C THR A 380 4.25 25.34 -33.82
N ASP A 381 3.61 24.16 -33.77
CA ASP A 381 2.16 24.02 -33.77
C ASP A 381 1.58 23.79 -32.35
N GLU A 382 2.40 23.72 -31.30
CA GLU A 382 1.96 23.39 -29.95
C GLU A 382 2.79 24.09 -28.86
N SER A 383 2.12 24.68 -27.88
CA SER A 383 2.82 25.34 -26.75
C SER A 383 2.12 25.22 -25.41
N THR A 384 0.95 24.57 -25.36
CA THR A 384 0.14 24.45 -24.13
C THR A 384 -0.09 22.98 -23.78
N ASP A 385 0.18 22.63 -22.54
CA ASP A 385 -0.11 21.33 -21.91
C ASP A 385 -0.86 21.61 -20.60
N THR A 386 -2.19 21.53 -20.64
CA THR A 386 -3.02 22.02 -19.54
C THR A 386 -3.03 21.06 -18.34
N ASP A 387 -2.98 19.75 -18.57
CA ASP A 387 -2.95 18.73 -17.51
C ASP A 387 -1.54 18.20 -17.18
N GLY A 388 -0.55 18.48 -18.04
CA GLY A 388 0.84 18.11 -17.85
C GLY A 388 1.15 16.66 -18.20
N ASP A 389 0.34 16.00 -19.04
CA ASP A 389 0.53 14.60 -19.43
C ASP A 389 1.58 14.39 -20.54
N GLY A 390 2.04 15.48 -21.17
CA GLY A 390 3.01 15.49 -22.26
C GLY A 390 2.40 15.38 -23.67
N ILE A 391 1.08 15.51 -23.81
CA ILE A 391 0.37 15.68 -25.08
C ILE A 391 -0.20 17.10 -25.10
N GLY A 392 0.21 17.93 -26.05
CA GLY A 392 -0.27 19.30 -26.07
C GLY A 392 -1.72 19.42 -26.53
N ASN A 393 -2.38 20.50 -26.11
CA ASN A 393 -3.81 20.72 -26.25
C ASN A 393 -4.35 20.64 -27.70
N ASN A 394 -3.55 20.92 -28.74
CA ASN A 394 -4.01 20.77 -30.13
C ASN A 394 -4.09 19.29 -30.57
N ALA A 395 -3.39 18.39 -29.86
CA ALA A 395 -3.33 16.95 -30.12
C ALA A 395 -4.08 16.12 -29.07
N ASP A 396 -4.22 16.64 -27.85
CA ASP A 396 -4.98 16.00 -26.78
C ASP A 396 -6.49 16.05 -27.06
N THR A 397 -7.23 15.16 -26.41
CA THR A 397 -8.68 15.04 -26.50
C THR A 397 -9.37 15.23 -25.15
N ASP A 398 -8.61 15.48 -24.09
CA ASP A 398 -9.01 15.62 -22.69
C ASP A 398 -8.04 16.60 -22.00
N ASP A 399 -8.01 17.85 -22.50
CA ASP A 399 -6.99 18.87 -22.24
C ASP A 399 -6.70 19.13 -20.74
N ASP A 400 -7.66 18.95 -19.83
CA ASP A 400 -7.48 19.16 -18.38
C ASP A 400 -7.43 17.86 -17.56
N GLY A 401 -7.50 16.69 -18.22
CA GLY A 401 -7.32 15.38 -17.61
C GLY A 401 -8.39 15.00 -16.59
N ASP A 402 -9.57 15.62 -16.61
CA ASP A 402 -10.66 15.32 -15.67
C ASP A 402 -11.43 14.02 -16.03
N GLY A 403 -11.20 13.51 -17.25
CA GLY A 403 -11.78 12.28 -17.79
C GLY A 403 -12.99 12.49 -18.69
N VAL A 404 -13.35 13.73 -19.00
CA VAL A 404 -14.41 14.13 -19.93
C VAL A 404 -13.77 14.73 -21.19
N PRO A 405 -13.88 14.07 -22.36
CA PRO A 405 -13.21 14.57 -23.57
C PRO A 405 -13.69 15.97 -23.97
N ASP A 406 -12.82 16.84 -24.50
CA ASP A 406 -13.11 18.27 -24.80
C ASP A 406 -14.37 18.49 -25.63
N THR A 407 -14.70 17.52 -26.48
CA THR A 407 -15.89 17.56 -27.34
C THR A 407 -17.22 17.38 -26.59
N GLU A 408 -17.15 16.81 -25.38
CA GLU A 408 -18.24 16.58 -24.45
C GLU A 408 -18.13 17.46 -23.19
N ASP A 409 -16.97 18.11 -22.99
CA ASP A 409 -16.70 19.01 -21.87
C ASP A 409 -17.19 20.46 -22.11
N ALA A 410 -17.78 21.07 -21.09
CA ALA A 410 -18.20 22.47 -21.11
C ALA A 410 -17.06 23.45 -20.77
N PHE A 411 -16.08 23.02 -19.99
CA PHE A 411 -14.86 23.74 -19.59
C PHE A 411 -13.60 22.87 -19.78
N PRO A 412 -13.18 22.61 -21.04
CA PRO A 412 -12.06 21.71 -21.35
C PRO A 412 -10.68 22.05 -20.76
N LEU A 413 -10.54 23.11 -19.97
CA LEU A 413 -9.26 23.57 -19.41
C LEU A 413 -9.33 23.72 -17.88
N ASP A 414 -10.37 23.20 -17.25
CA ASP A 414 -10.66 23.34 -15.83
C ASP A 414 -11.03 21.97 -15.26
N ASP A 415 -10.01 21.28 -14.71
CA ASP A 415 -10.09 19.94 -14.12
C ASP A 415 -11.15 19.76 -13.01
N SER A 416 -11.75 20.86 -12.58
CA SER A 416 -12.76 20.89 -11.54
C SER A 416 -14.19 21.04 -12.08
N GLU A 417 -14.39 21.21 -13.38
CA GLU A 417 -15.70 21.55 -13.98
C GLU A 417 -15.95 20.91 -15.36
N GLY A 418 -16.58 19.73 -15.44
CA GLY A 418 -16.95 19.15 -16.75
C GLY A 418 -18.37 19.43 -17.26
N SER A 419 -19.19 20.24 -16.57
CA SER A 419 -20.63 20.40 -16.90
C SER A 419 -21.18 21.80 -16.63
N ASP A 420 -22.09 22.25 -17.51
CA ASP A 420 -22.83 23.52 -17.43
C ASP A 420 -24.30 23.29 -17.81
N ALA A 421 -25.13 22.94 -16.82
CA ALA A 421 -26.49 22.45 -17.04
C ALA A 421 -27.43 23.53 -17.64
N ASP A 422 -27.28 24.81 -17.29
CA ASP A 422 -28.10 25.90 -17.82
C ASP A 422 -27.41 26.74 -18.93
N ASN A 423 -26.13 26.47 -19.20
CA ASN A 423 -25.29 27.13 -20.19
C ASN A 423 -25.05 28.62 -19.88
N ASP A 424 -24.90 28.98 -18.60
CA ASP A 424 -24.60 30.36 -18.19
C ASP A 424 -23.09 30.68 -18.12
N GLY A 425 -22.23 29.67 -18.26
CA GLY A 425 -20.78 29.76 -18.25
C GLY A 425 -20.14 29.67 -16.85
N ILE A 426 -20.88 29.23 -15.84
CA ILE A 426 -20.38 28.80 -14.53
C ILE A 426 -20.58 27.27 -14.47
N GLY A 427 -19.55 26.52 -14.10
CA GLY A 427 -19.68 25.06 -14.01
C GLY A 427 -20.54 24.62 -12.83
N ASP A 428 -21.17 23.46 -12.97
CA ASP A 428 -22.12 22.90 -12.01
C ASP A 428 -21.50 22.73 -10.58
N ASN A 429 -20.17 22.57 -10.45
CA ASN A 429 -19.56 22.48 -9.11
C ASN A 429 -19.41 23.86 -8.42
N ALA A 430 -19.38 24.95 -9.21
CA ALA A 430 -19.27 26.33 -8.75
C ALA A 430 -20.61 27.09 -8.74
N ASP A 431 -21.59 26.66 -9.54
CA ASP A 431 -22.95 27.20 -9.53
C ASP A 431 -23.74 26.71 -8.30
N TRP A 432 -24.72 27.49 -7.86
CA TRP A 432 -25.59 27.19 -6.73
C TRP A 432 -27.05 26.95 -7.17
N ASP A 433 -27.35 26.99 -8.46
CA ASP A 433 -28.67 26.83 -9.08
C ASP A 433 -28.47 26.31 -10.52
N ASP A 434 -27.95 25.09 -10.67
CA ASP A 434 -27.38 24.54 -11.93
C ASP A 434 -28.40 24.53 -13.10
N ASP A 435 -29.71 24.48 -12.82
CA ASP A 435 -30.77 24.53 -13.83
C ASP A 435 -31.45 25.91 -13.97
N ASN A 436 -31.02 26.87 -13.14
CA ASN A 436 -31.46 28.25 -13.03
C ASN A 436 -32.99 28.38 -12.97
N ASP A 437 -33.63 27.43 -12.31
CA ASP A 437 -35.07 27.39 -12.14
C ASP A 437 -35.56 28.22 -10.93
N GLY A 438 -34.59 28.84 -10.24
CA GLY A 438 -34.76 29.74 -9.11
C GLY A 438 -34.81 29.02 -7.75
N VAL A 439 -34.36 27.77 -7.69
CA VAL A 439 -34.26 26.96 -6.48
C VAL A 439 -32.85 26.39 -6.38
N VAL A 440 -32.10 26.89 -5.39
CA VAL A 440 -30.71 26.44 -5.18
C VAL A 440 -30.59 24.92 -5.00
N ASP A 441 -29.50 24.32 -5.48
CA ASP A 441 -29.32 22.85 -5.62
C ASP A 441 -29.54 22.10 -4.32
N VAL A 442 -29.05 22.66 -3.21
CA VAL A 442 -29.22 22.07 -1.86
C VAL A 442 -30.69 21.93 -1.44
N SER A 443 -31.59 22.61 -2.14
CA SER A 443 -33.03 22.61 -1.95
C SER A 443 -33.80 22.13 -3.19
N ASP A 444 -33.10 21.77 -4.28
CA ASP A 444 -33.72 21.23 -5.48
C ASP A 444 -33.67 19.70 -5.48
N ALA A 445 -34.78 19.09 -5.91
CA ALA A 445 -34.86 17.64 -6.11
C ALA A 445 -34.28 17.21 -7.47
N PHE A 446 -34.07 18.14 -8.38
CA PHE A 446 -33.55 18.00 -9.74
C PHE A 446 -32.54 19.13 -10.04
N PRO A 447 -31.40 19.20 -9.33
CA PRO A 447 -30.46 20.34 -9.44
C PRO A 447 -30.05 20.70 -10.86
N THR A 448 -29.80 19.70 -11.70
CA THR A 448 -29.33 19.88 -13.10
C THR A 448 -30.46 19.80 -14.14
N GLU A 449 -31.73 19.69 -13.71
CA GLU A 449 -32.87 19.58 -14.63
C GLU A 449 -34.07 20.41 -14.18
N GLY A 450 -34.36 21.49 -14.94
CA GLY A 450 -35.53 22.36 -14.73
C GLY A 450 -36.82 21.61 -14.38
N LYS A 451 -37.46 21.96 -13.24
CA LYS A 451 -38.67 21.32 -12.64
C LYS A 451 -39.41 20.31 -13.54
N PRO A 452 -39.58 19.04 -13.11
CA PRO A 452 -40.21 18.02 -13.94
C PRO A 452 -41.64 18.41 -14.30
N LYS A 453 -41.88 18.50 -15.60
CA LYS A 453 -43.20 18.82 -16.16
C LYS A 453 -44.19 17.69 -15.86
N LEU A 454 -45.02 17.85 -14.83
CA LEU A 454 -46.13 16.93 -14.57
C LEU A 454 -47.05 16.85 -15.80
N VAL A 455 -47.28 15.62 -16.28
CA VAL A 455 -48.24 15.33 -17.38
C VAL A 455 -49.39 14.50 -16.83
N PRO A 456 -50.41 15.11 -16.19
CA PRO A 456 -51.56 14.38 -15.67
C PRO A 456 -52.31 13.65 -16.78
N ALA A 457 -52.73 12.40 -16.52
CA ALA A 457 -53.56 11.67 -17.47
C ALA A 457 -54.85 12.46 -17.76
N GLN A 458 -55.17 12.67 -19.03
CA GLN A 458 -56.34 13.46 -19.43
C GLN A 458 -57.64 12.66 -19.43
N ALA A 459 -57.58 11.35 -19.20
CA ALA A 459 -58.74 10.49 -19.05
C ALA A 459 -58.43 9.26 -18.21
N PHE A 460 -59.43 8.76 -17.48
CA PHE A 460 -59.36 7.46 -16.81
C PHE A 460 -60.72 6.73 -16.79
N THR A 461 -60.68 5.42 -16.54
CA THR A 461 -61.84 4.51 -16.65
C THR A 461 -62.10 3.75 -15.35
N PRO A 462 -62.68 4.39 -14.32
CA PRO A 462 -62.95 3.76 -13.01
C PRO A 462 -64.09 2.74 -13.04
N ASN A 463 -63.95 1.64 -13.80
CA ASN A 463 -64.98 0.63 -14.02
C ASN A 463 -64.80 -0.64 -13.15
N GLY A 464 -63.70 -0.75 -12.43
CA GLY A 464 -63.36 -1.84 -11.53
C GLY A 464 -62.75 -3.06 -12.22
N ASP A 465 -62.20 -2.91 -13.44
CA ASP A 465 -61.53 -3.99 -14.17
C ASP A 465 -60.03 -4.13 -13.85
N GLY A 466 -59.49 -3.26 -12.99
CA GLY A 466 -58.10 -3.21 -12.56
C GLY A 466 -57.19 -2.35 -13.44
N ASN A 467 -57.69 -1.82 -14.57
CA ASN A 467 -56.91 -1.01 -15.50
C ASN A 467 -57.41 0.43 -15.52
N ASN A 468 -56.52 1.39 -15.25
CA ASN A 468 -56.83 2.82 -15.29
C ASN A 468 -58.04 3.19 -14.41
N ASP A 469 -58.17 2.49 -13.29
CA ASP A 469 -59.26 2.66 -12.32
C ASP A 469 -59.05 3.88 -11.41
N SER A 470 -57.81 4.37 -11.30
CA SER A 470 -57.45 5.58 -10.56
C SER A 470 -56.79 6.60 -11.47
N TRP A 471 -56.97 7.88 -11.17
CA TRP A 471 -56.34 8.94 -11.95
C TRP A 471 -54.85 9.06 -11.61
N VAL A 472 -54.00 8.74 -12.58
CA VAL A 472 -52.54 8.80 -12.40
C VAL A 472 -51.97 10.12 -12.93
N ILE A 473 -51.13 10.72 -12.10
CA ILE A 473 -50.30 11.88 -12.38
C ILE A 473 -48.86 11.45 -12.10
N PRO A 474 -48.12 11.01 -13.14
CA PRO A 474 -46.73 10.58 -12.97
C PRO A 474 -45.90 11.68 -12.33
N GLY A 475 -45.08 11.33 -11.34
CA GLY A 475 -44.19 12.25 -10.61
C GLY A 475 -44.85 13.08 -9.51
N ILE A 476 -46.17 12.97 -9.29
CA ILE A 476 -46.82 13.78 -8.24
C ILE A 476 -46.41 13.38 -6.81
N ASP A 477 -45.89 12.17 -6.64
CA ASP A 477 -45.42 11.64 -5.35
C ASP A 477 -44.18 12.41 -4.84
N ASN A 478 -43.45 13.11 -5.73
CA ASN A 478 -42.32 13.99 -5.38
C ASN A 478 -42.77 15.30 -4.70
N TYR A 479 -44.07 15.61 -4.75
CA TYR A 479 -44.63 16.84 -4.18
C TYR A 479 -45.55 16.49 -3.00
N PRO A 480 -45.04 16.15 -1.80
CA PRO A 480 -45.85 15.65 -0.69
C PRO A 480 -46.87 16.69 -0.18
N ASN A 481 -46.61 17.97 -0.43
CA ASN A 481 -47.52 19.07 -0.08
C ASN A 481 -48.51 19.43 -1.20
N ASN A 482 -48.54 18.67 -2.29
CA ASN A 482 -49.44 18.93 -3.41
C ASN A 482 -50.89 18.95 -2.95
N ARG A 483 -51.72 19.66 -3.70
CA ARG A 483 -53.15 19.80 -3.48
C ARG A 483 -53.85 19.70 -4.82
N VAL A 484 -54.46 18.54 -5.05
CA VAL A 484 -55.25 18.26 -6.23
C VAL A 484 -56.72 18.59 -5.95
N SER A 485 -57.37 19.32 -6.84
CA SER A 485 -58.78 19.69 -6.76
C SER A 485 -59.46 19.47 -8.10
N VAL A 486 -60.65 18.85 -8.08
CA VAL A 486 -61.41 18.57 -9.30
C VAL A 486 -62.81 19.16 -9.18
N PHE A 487 -63.26 19.80 -10.25
CA PHE A 487 -64.51 20.55 -10.34
C PHE A 487 -65.37 20.04 -11.48
N ASN A 488 -66.69 19.98 -11.28
CA ASN A 488 -67.62 19.67 -12.35
C ASN A 488 -67.88 20.88 -13.27
N ARG A 489 -68.66 20.66 -14.33
CA ARG A 489 -69.02 21.68 -15.34
C ARG A 489 -69.66 22.97 -14.79
N TRP A 490 -70.17 22.95 -13.56
CA TRP A 490 -70.79 24.11 -12.91
C TRP A 490 -69.82 24.84 -11.97
N GLY A 491 -68.57 24.38 -11.88
CA GLY A 491 -67.56 24.95 -10.98
C GLY A 491 -67.65 24.45 -9.54
N ASN A 492 -68.48 23.44 -9.26
CA ASN A 492 -68.57 22.86 -7.91
C ASN A 492 -67.43 21.85 -7.71
N LEU A 493 -66.76 21.94 -6.55
CA LEU A 493 -65.73 21.00 -6.14
C LEU A 493 -66.34 19.61 -5.95
N VAL A 494 -65.75 18.60 -6.59
CA VAL A 494 -66.21 17.20 -6.53
C VAL A 494 -65.18 16.26 -5.91
N PHE A 495 -63.89 16.58 -6.01
CA PHE A 495 -62.81 15.86 -5.34
C PHE A 495 -61.71 16.83 -4.90
N GLU A 496 -61.05 16.51 -3.79
CA GLU A 496 -59.91 17.25 -3.31
C GLU A 496 -59.05 16.39 -2.38
N ALA A 497 -57.76 16.38 -2.62
CA ALA A 497 -56.75 15.73 -1.79
C ALA A 497 -55.58 16.68 -1.53
N LYS A 498 -54.95 16.52 -0.35
CA LYS A 498 -53.62 17.05 -0.06
C LYS A 498 -52.66 15.87 0.02
N GLY A 499 -51.48 15.97 -0.56
CA GLY A 499 -50.58 14.85 -0.79
C GLY A 499 -51.26 13.78 -1.65
N TYR A 500 -51.80 14.18 -2.81
CA TYR A 500 -52.45 13.23 -3.71
C TYR A 500 -51.47 12.15 -4.15
N ALA A 501 -51.87 10.89 -4.04
CA ALA A 501 -51.01 9.72 -4.23
C ALA A 501 -51.57 8.77 -5.30
N ASN A 502 -52.11 9.35 -6.39
CA ASN A 502 -52.62 8.59 -7.54
C ASN A 502 -53.76 7.59 -7.22
N ASP A 503 -54.57 7.91 -6.21
CA ASP A 503 -55.53 7.00 -5.58
C ASP A 503 -57.01 7.36 -5.82
N TRP A 504 -57.30 8.37 -6.65
CA TRP A 504 -58.68 8.79 -6.89
C TRP A 504 -59.38 7.96 -7.95
N ASP A 505 -60.47 7.31 -7.54
CA ASP A 505 -61.29 6.37 -8.31
C ASP A 505 -62.55 7.01 -8.94
N GLY A 506 -62.61 8.34 -9.03
CA GLY A 506 -63.72 9.05 -9.69
C GLY A 506 -65.01 9.14 -8.85
N PHE A 507 -64.93 8.97 -7.54
CA PHE A 507 -66.05 9.18 -6.62
C PHE A 507 -66.09 10.61 -6.05
N TYR A 508 -67.30 11.06 -5.67
CA TYR A 508 -67.50 12.32 -4.96
C TYR A 508 -66.83 12.30 -3.59
N LYS A 509 -66.24 13.44 -3.20
CA LYS A 509 -65.63 13.69 -1.88
C LYS A 509 -66.55 13.37 -0.68
N GLN A 510 -67.86 13.53 -0.83
CA GLN A 510 -68.78 13.62 0.33
C GLN A 510 -69.75 12.43 0.50
N ASN A 511 -69.91 11.54 -0.48
CA ASN A 511 -71.00 10.54 -0.40
C ASN A 511 -70.77 9.20 -1.10
N SER A 512 -69.54 8.82 -1.48
CA SER A 512 -69.26 7.51 -2.13
C SER A 512 -70.16 7.21 -3.34
N GLU A 513 -70.70 8.24 -3.99
CA GLU A 513 -71.39 8.13 -5.27
C GLU A 513 -70.38 8.36 -6.40
N ARG A 514 -70.51 7.59 -7.49
CA ARG A 514 -69.68 7.77 -8.69
C ARG A 514 -70.02 9.08 -9.38
N LEU A 515 -69.01 9.77 -9.86
CA LEU A 515 -69.22 10.93 -10.71
C LEU A 515 -69.89 10.51 -12.04
N PRO A 516 -70.76 11.35 -12.63
CA PRO A 516 -71.24 11.09 -13.98
C PRO A 516 -70.10 11.10 -15.01
N GLN A 517 -70.22 10.32 -16.07
CA GLN A 517 -69.33 10.42 -17.23
C GLN A 517 -69.30 11.86 -17.77
N GLY A 518 -68.10 12.36 -18.08
CA GLY A 518 -67.92 13.69 -18.65
C GLY A 518 -66.57 14.32 -18.33
N SER A 519 -66.43 15.59 -18.74
CA SER A 519 -65.23 16.39 -18.51
C SER A 519 -65.32 17.15 -17.19
N TYR A 520 -64.21 17.15 -16.46
CA TYR A 520 -64.02 17.83 -15.18
C TYR A 520 -62.76 18.71 -15.28
N LEU A 521 -62.81 19.88 -14.66
CA LEU A 521 -61.65 20.76 -14.56
C LEU A 521 -60.84 20.32 -13.35
N TYR A 522 -59.55 20.04 -13.51
CA TYR A 522 -58.66 19.85 -12.39
C TYR A 522 -57.77 21.07 -12.19
N VAL A 523 -57.34 21.25 -10.94
CA VAL A 523 -56.36 22.23 -10.50
C VAL A 523 -55.38 21.48 -9.59
N ILE A 524 -54.11 21.49 -9.96
CA ILE A 524 -53.03 20.90 -9.17
C ILE A 524 -52.15 22.05 -8.69
N ASP A 525 -52.12 22.25 -7.38
CA ASP A 525 -51.20 23.16 -6.70
C ASP A 525 -50.12 22.29 -6.06
N LEU A 526 -48.84 22.55 -6.31
CA LEU A 526 -47.76 21.70 -5.79
C LEU A 526 -47.40 22.03 -4.34
N GLY A 527 -47.93 23.11 -3.78
CA GLY A 527 -47.70 23.49 -2.38
C GLY A 527 -46.44 24.32 -2.14
N GLU A 528 -45.73 24.69 -3.21
CA GLU A 528 -44.42 25.39 -3.18
C GLU A 528 -44.50 26.85 -3.67
N GLY A 529 -45.71 27.40 -3.82
CA GLY A 529 -45.92 28.81 -4.18
C GLY A 529 -45.95 29.13 -5.69
N GLY A 530 -45.71 28.14 -6.55
CA GLY A 530 -45.86 28.25 -8.01
C GLY A 530 -47.31 28.39 -8.51
N ALA A 531 -47.47 28.78 -9.78
CA ALA A 531 -48.79 28.87 -10.40
C ALA A 531 -49.41 27.47 -10.59
N PRO A 532 -50.67 27.23 -10.18
CA PRO A 532 -51.25 25.89 -10.22
C PRO A 532 -51.51 25.43 -11.66
N LEU A 533 -51.23 24.17 -11.95
CA LEU A 533 -51.55 23.51 -13.21
C LEU A 533 -53.07 23.35 -13.34
N ARG A 534 -53.62 23.71 -14.51
CA ARG A 534 -55.06 23.64 -14.78
C ARG A 534 -55.33 23.02 -16.13
N ASN A 535 -56.11 21.94 -16.15
CA ASN A 535 -56.57 21.34 -17.39
C ASN A 535 -57.84 20.52 -17.16
N TRP A 536 -58.28 19.82 -18.20
CA TRP A 536 -59.45 18.96 -18.15
C TRP A 536 -59.06 17.49 -18.03
N ILE A 537 -59.85 16.75 -17.26
CA ILE A 537 -59.84 15.29 -17.22
C ILE A 537 -61.20 14.77 -17.66
N PHE A 538 -61.21 13.70 -18.45
CA PHE A 538 -62.41 13.01 -18.88
C PHE A 538 -62.59 11.69 -18.13
N ILE A 539 -63.75 11.52 -17.48
CA ILE A 539 -64.10 10.28 -16.79
C ILE A 539 -65.03 9.47 -17.68
N ASN A 540 -64.71 8.20 -17.89
CA ASN A 540 -65.53 7.22 -18.58
C ASN A 540 -65.69 5.94 -17.75
N TYR A 541 -66.71 5.12 -17.99
CA TYR A 541 -66.95 3.86 -17.26
C TYR A 541 -67.11 2.68 -18.20
#